data_AF-A0A3S0CB76-F1
#
_entry.id   AF-A0A3S0CB76-F1
#
_cell.length_a   1.000
_cell.length_b   1.000
_cell.length_c   1.000
_cell.angle_alpha   90.00
_cell.angle_beta   90.00
_cell.angle_gamma   90.00
#
_symmetry.space_group_name_H-M   'P 1'
#
loop_
_entity.id
_entity.type
_entity.pdbx_description
1 polymer ?
#
loop_
_entity_poly.entity_id
_entity_poly.type
_entity_poly.pdbx_seq_one_letter_code
_entity_poly.pdbx_strand_id
1 'polypeptide(L)'
;MARDYTKFTVEGLGENLNKRQLVFTIIKDWIEKNNPSLETLQTTFPDELQGTKGVIRKESEVDDPKRFNMKQPLKIKKGMHIVVSNQWGENIPGFIEVAEKLGYEITASNNSTNIENGTDENDFIKLNNFQLSVPFPAGIDKIIIRVGNSNEKMWNDLGEQIIVHYDVHNNAIIKHNTYENEPVFEFLDVWEAEIPDTYLDFEQWMGEIYFSGQINGEDWNIMNHGGYIDDRLNVSEELEKALFQNFTEKKMFHFIDEILNFF
;
A
#
# COMPACT_ATOMS: atom_id res chain seq x y z
N MET A 1 -9.93 17.35 -8.08
CA MET A 1 -9.49 17.81 -6.74
C MET A 1 -8.06 17.32 -6.58
N ALA A 2 -7.12 18.15 -6.13
CA ALA A 2 -5.75 17.70 -5.88
C ALA A 2 -5.78 16.63 -4.78
N ARG A 3 -5.11 15.50 -4.99
CA ARG A 3 -4.97 14.46 -3.98
C ARG A 3 -4.11 15.00 -2.82
N ASP A 4 -4.48 14.65 -1.59
CA ASP A 4 -3.82 15.10 -0.37
C ASP A 4 -2.91 13.99 0.17
N TYR A 5 -1.60 14.26 0.14
CA TYR A 5 -0.53 13.33 0.51
C TYR A 5 0.11 13.65 1.85
N THR A 6 -0.57 14.44 2.68
CA THR A 6 -0.08 14.78 4.02
C THR A 6 0.21 13.50 4.80
N LYS A 7 1.44 13.38 5.29
CA LYS A 7 1.87 12.33 6.21
C LYS A 7 1.92 12.88 7.62
N PHE A 8 1.72 12.01 8.59
CA PHE A 8 1.62 12.40 9.99
C PHE A 8 2.58 11.59 10.85
N THR A 9 3.19 12.27 11.81
CA THR A 9 3.95 11.66 12.88
C THR A 9 3.27 11.99 14.19
N VAL A 10 3.08 10.97 15.03
CA VAL A 10 2.56 11.08 16.39
C VAL A 10 3.68 10.69 17.35
N GLU A 11 4.11 11.63 18.17
CA GLU A 11 5.27 11.42 19.05
C GLU A 11 5.08 10.18 19.94
N GLY A 12 6.04 9.26 19.88
CA GLY A 12 6.04 8.03 20.66
C GLY A 12 5.06 6.94 20.19
N LEU A 13 4.30 7.15 19.10
CA LEU A 13 3.33 6.18 18.59
C LEU A 13 3.57 5.74 17.14
N GLY A 14 4.10 6.60 16.28
CA GLY A 14 4.44 6.23 14.91
C GLY A 14 4.73 7.42 14.01
N GLU A 15 5.40 7.14 12.89
CA GLU A 15 5.80 8.12 11.87
C GLU A 15 5.30 7.71 10.49
N ASN A 16 5.30 8.66 9.54
CA ASN A 16 4.88 8.46 8.15
C ASN A 16 3.46 7.88 7.97
N LEU A 17 2.56 8.18 8.90
CA LEU A 17 1.19 7.67 8.90
C LEU A 17 0.34 8.41 7.86
N ASN A 18 -0.44 7.70 7.06
CA ASN A 18 -1.54 8.30 6.30
C ASN A 18 -2.74 8.62 7.22
N LYS A 19 -3.76 9.33 6.70
CA LYS A 19 -4.91 9.79 7.51
C LYS A 19 -5.64 8.67 8.27
N ARG A 20 -5.88 7.53 7.62
CA ARG A 20 -6.56 6.38 8.25
C ARG A 20 -5.70 5.73 9.33
N GLN A 21 -4.39 5.61 9.09
CA GLN A 21 -3.43 5.08 10.06
C GLN A 21 -3.31 6.03 11.26
N LEU A 22 -3.23 7.34 11.04
CA LEU A 22 -3.23 8.35 12.09
C LEU A 22 -4.43 8.16 13.04
N VAL A 23 -5.64 8.12 12.47
CA VAL A 23 -6.89 7.97 13.23
C VAL A 23 -6.90 6.66 14.01
N PHE A 24 -6.56 5.55 13.34
CA PHE A 24 -6.55 4.23 13.96
C PHE A 24 -5.55 4.14 15.11
N THR A 25 -4.31 4.61 14.90
CA THR A 25 -3.23 4.60 15.90
C THR A 25 -3.63 5.38 17.14
N ILE A 26 -4.20 6.57 16.99
CA ILE A 26 -4.62 7.42 18.10
C ILE A 26 -5.78 6.80 18.88
N ILE A 27 -6.82 6.33 18.19
CA ILE A 27 -7.98 5.71 18.86
C ILE A 27 -7.57 4.45 19.60
N LYS A 28 -6.71 3.62 19.00
CA LYS A 28 -6.18 2.42 19.64
C LYS A 28 -5.42 2.73 20.92
N ASP A 29 -4.44 3.64 20.85
CA ASP A 29 -3.66 4.04 22.03
C ASP A 29 -4.57 4.65 23.12
N TRP A 30 -5.54 5.48 22.74
CA TRP A 30 -6.47 6.08 23.70
C TRP A 30 -7.33 5.02 24.41
N ILE A 31 -7.81 4.02 23.67
CA ILE A 31 -8.56 2.88 24.23
C ILE A 31 -7.68 2.10 25.22
N GLU A 32 -6.43 1.82 24.87
CA GLU A 32 -5.49 1.07 25.71
C GLU A 32 -5.20 1.82 27.03
N LYS A 33 -5.07 3.14 26.99
CA LYS A 33 -4.82 3.98 28.17
C LYS A 33 -6.04 4.16 29.07
N ASN A 34 -7.25 4.23 28.50
CA ASN A 34 -8.44 4.65 29.23
C ASN A 34 -9.47 3.53 29.48
N ASN A 35 -9.38 2.41 28.76
CA ASN A 35 -10.34 1.29 28.79
C ASN A 35 -11.82 1.74 28.76
N PRO A 36 -12.23 2.51 27.73
CA PRO A 36 -13.49 3.24 27.71
C PRO A 36 -14.70 2.33 27.44
N SER A 37 -15.90 2.88 27.67
CA SER A 37 -17.15 2.33 27.12
C SER A 37 -17.41 2.87 25.71
N LEU A 38 -18.34 2.25 24.97
CA LEU A 38 -18.71 2.75 23.64
C LEU A 38 -19.28 4.17 23.70
N GLU A 39 -20.11 4.47 24.70
CA GLU A 39 -20.67 5.81 24.90
C GLU A 39 -19.58 6.85 25.15
N THR A 40 -18.58 6.50 25.96
CA THR A 40 -17.42 7.36 26.19
C THR A 40 -16.65 7.59 24.89
N LEU A 41 -16.41 6.54 24.09
CA LEU A 41 -15.73 6.66 22.80
C LEU A 41 -16.50 7.56 21.82
N GLN A 42 -17.81 7.40 21.71
CA GLN A 42 -18.65 8.20 20.81
C GLN A 42 -18.80 9.64 21.29
N THR A 43 -18.60 9.91 22.59
CA THR A 43 -18.55 11.28 23.12
C THR A 43 -17.19 11.92 22.87
N THR A 44 -16.09 11.15 23.01
CA THR A 44 -14.73 11.64 22.78
C THR A 44 -14.42 11.83 21.31
N PHE A 45 -14.85 10.89 20.45
CA PHE A 45 -14.69 10.90 19.00
C PHE A 45 -16.06 10.87 18.32
N PRO A 46 -16.78 12.01 18.33
CA PRO A 46 -18.14 12.08 17.82
C PRO A 46 -18.18 11.87 16.30
N ASP A 47 -19.29 11.33 15.81
CA ASP A 47 -19.45 10.93 14.41
C ASP A 47 -19.25 12.08 13.42
N GLU A 48 -19.57 13.30 13.84
CA GLU A 48 -19.40 14.54 13.10
C GLU A 48 -17.94 14.78 12.66
N LEU A 49 -16.96 14.19 13.36
CA LEU A 49 -15.55 14.24 12.93
C LEU A 49 -15.34 13.54 11.59
N GLN A 50 -16.04 12.42 11.35
CA GLN A 50 -15.99 11.70 10.08
C GLN A 50 -17.06 12.23 9.10
N GLY A 51 -18.25 12.51 9.62
CA GLY A 51 -19.45 12.88 8.88
C GLY A 51 -20.55 11.83 9.01
N THR A 52 -21.33 11.65 7.94
CA THR A 52 -22.55 10.80 7.99
C THR A 52 -22.29 9.32 8.27
N LYS A 53 -21.06 8.84 8.07
CA LYS A 53 -20.70 7.43 8.26
C LYS A 53 -20.20 7.14 9.66
N GLY A 54 -19.64 8.16 10.32
CA GLY A 54 -19.22 8.11 11.72
C GLY A 54 -17.80 7.57 11.90
N VAL A 55 -17.26 7.77 13.10
CA VAL A 55 -15.86 7.43 13.42
C VAL A 55 -15.75 5.97 13.86
N ILE A 56 -16.64 5.56 14.76
CA ILE A 56 -16.59 4.27 15.46
C ILE A 56 -17.95 3.57 15.37
N ARG A 57 -17.94 2.29 15.06
CA ARG A 57 -19.13 1.41 15.07
C ARG A 57 -18.85 0.13 15.84
N LYS A 58 -19.90 -0.49 16.38
CA LYS A 58 -19.78 -1.88 16.85
C LYS A 58 -19.57 -2.77 15.64
N GLU A 59 -18.63 -3.71 15.73
CA GLU A 59 -18.29 -4.62 14.62
C GLU A 59 -19.54 -5.33 14.06
N SER A 60 -20.45 -5.77 14.93
CA SER A 60 -21.68 -6.49 14.56
C SER A 60 -22.79 -5.61 13.97
N GLU A 61 -22.67 -4.29 14.02
CA GLU A 61 -23.68 -3.32 13.57
C GLU A 61 -23.24 -2.55 12.32
N VAL A 62 -22.13 -2.95 11.70
CA VAL A 62 -21.62 -2.32 10.46
C VAL A 62 -22.45 -2.80 9.27
N ASP A 63 -23.07 -1.85 8.57
CA ASP A 63 -23.85 -2.06 7.35
C ASP A 63 -23.01 -1.93 6.07
N ASP A 64 -22.00 -1.05 6.09
CA ASP A 64 -21.07 -0.81 4.98
C ASP A 64 -19.61 -1.10 5.41
N PRO A 65 -19.17 -2.38 5.34
CA PRO A 65 -17.86 -2.78 5.85
C PRO A 65 -16.68 -2.14 5.13
N LYS A 66 -16.87 -1.60 3.90
CA LYS A 66 -15.80 -0.92 3.15
C LYS A 66 -15.34 0.38 3.81
N ARG A 67 -16.17 0.97 4.67
CA ARG A 67 -15.91 2.27 5.31
C ARG A 67 -15.19 2.18 6.66
N PHE A 68 -14.92 0.97 7.11
CA PHE A 68 -14.34 0.69 8.42
C PHE A 68 -13.21 -0.33 8.30
N ASN A 69 -12.20 -0.23 9.18
CA ASN A 69 -11.16 -1.22 9.31
C ASN A 69 -11.69 -2.48 10.03
N MET A 70 -12.32 -3.38 9.25
CA MET A 70 -12.86 -4.66 9.73
C MET A 70 -11.76 -5.69 10.07
N LYS A 71 -10.52 -5.48 9.61
CA LYS A 71 -9.40 -6.42 9.81
C LYS A 71 -8.82 -6.35 11.21
N GLN A 72 -8.86 -5.18 11.82
CA GLN A 72 -8.31 -4.93 13.15
C GLN A 72 -9.38 -4.34 14.08
N PRO A 73 -10.40 -5.14 14.44
CA PRO A 73 -11.37 -4.70 15.43
C PRO A 73 -10.67 -4.44 16.77
N LEU A 74 -11.01 -3.32 17.40
CA LEU A 74 -10.47 -2.93 18.69
C LEU A 74 -11.39 -3.43 19.80
N LYS A 75 -10.78 -3.96 20.86
CA LYS A 75 -11.51 -4.46 22.03
C LYS A 75 -11.63 -3.37 23.08
N ILE A 76 -12.86 -3.12 23.52
CA ILE A 76 -13.17 -2.14 24.57
C ILE A 76 -13.70 -2.84 25.83
N LYS A 77 -14.10 -2.05 26.84
CA LYS A 77 -14.62 -2.55 28.10
C LYS A 77 -15.76 -3.57 27.89
N LYS A 78 -15.76 -4.63 28.70
CA LYS A 78 -16.67 -5.80 28.61
C LYS A 78 -16.44 -6.70 27.39
N GLY A 79 -15.32 -6.57 26.70
CA GLY A 79 -14.95 -7.44 25.58
C GLY A 79 -15.75 -7.20 24.31
N MET A 80 -16.41 -6.04 24.19
CA MET A 80 -17.07 -5.61 22.97
C MET A 80 -16.00 -5.24 21.93
N HIS A 81 -16.27 -5.60 20.67
CA HIS A 81 -15.45 -5.23 19.53
C HIS A 81 -16.05 -4.05 18.77
N ILE A 82 -15.20 -3.10 18.43
CA ILE A 82 -15.53 -1.92 17.63
C ILE A 82 -14.59 -1.81 16.45
N VAL A 83 -15.02 -1.12 15.41
CA VAL A 83 -14.23 -0.82 14.22
C VAL A 83 -14.16 0.68 14.00
N VAL A 84 -13.08 1.13 13.37
CA VAL A 84 -12.77 2.54 13.14
C VAL A 84 -12.84 2.86 11.66
N SER A 85 -13.38 4.03 11.30
CA SER A 85 -13.49 4.42 9.90
C SER A 85 -12.12 4.55 9.22
N ASN A 86 -11.99 4.00 8.02
CA ASN A 86 -10.79 4.07 7.18
C ASN A 86 -10.86 5.18 6.11
N GLN A 87 -11.99 5.90 5.98
CA GLN A 87 -12.19 6.92 4.94
C GLN A 87 -12.15 8.32 5.55
N TRP A 88 -11.06 9.04 5.26
CA TRP A 88 -10.79 10.39 5.76
C TRP A 88 -10.34 11.30 4.62
N GLY A 89 -11.01 12.44 4.48
CA GLY A 89 -10.74 13.44 3.46
C GLY A 89 -10.36 14.77 4.08
N GLU A 90 -11.09 15.83 3.70
CA GLU A 90 -10.89 17.20 4.20
C GLU A 90 -11.28 17.38 5.67
N ASN A 91 -11.95 16.39 6.26
CA ASN A 91 -12.40 16.39 7.65
C ASN A 91 -11.32 15.97 8.66
N ILE A 92 -10.13 15.53 8.20
CA ILE A 92 -9.04 15.12 9.08
C ILE A 92 -8.57 16.20 10.08
N PRO A 93 -8.56 17.52 9.77
CA PRO A 93 -8.13 18.53 10.73
C PRO A 93 -9.01 18.55 12.00
N GLY A 94 -10.32 18.32 11.87
CA GLY A 94 -11.22 18.25 13.02
C GLY A 94 -10.89 17.10 13.96
N PHE A 95 -10.47 15.95 13.42
CA PHE A 95 -10.00 14.83 14.24
C PHE A 95 -8.68 15.17 14.96
N ILE A 96 -7.73 15.80 14.25
CA ILE A 96 -6.44 16.23 14.81
C ILE A 96 -6.66 17.17 15.99
N GLU A 97 -7.53 18.17 15.86
CA GLU A 97 -7.84 19.09 16.96
C GLU A 97 -8.37 18.37 18.21
N VAL A 98 -9.16 17.31 18.04
CA VAL A 98 -9.65 16.49 19.16
C VAL A 98 -8.50 15.70 19.77
N ALA A 99 -7.65 15.08 18.95
CA ALA A 99 -6.49 14.33 19.44
C ALA A 99 -5.49 15.22 20.20
N GLU A 100 -5.19 16.42 19.70
CA GLU A 100 -4.32 17.37 20.41
C GLU A 100 -4.90 17.76 21.78
N LYS A 101 -6.22 17.96 21.88
CA LYS A 101 -6.90 18.20 23.17
C LYS A 101 -6.81 17.00 24.13
N LEU A 102 -6.61 15.80 23.61
CA LEU A 102 -6.36 14.58 24.39
C LEU A 102 -4.89 14.40 24.77
N GLY A 103 -4.00 15.30 24.33
CA GLY A 103 -2.59 15.32 24.67
C GLY A 103 -1.67 14.60 23.67
N TYR A 104 -2.13 14.33 22.45
CA TYR A 104 -1.28 13.80 21.39
C TYR A 104 -0.51 14.92 20.69
N GLU A 105 0.79 14.75 20.54
CA GLU A 105 1.63 15.64 19.74
C GLU A 105 1.69 15.11 18.30
N ILE A 106 1.06 15.83 17.38
CA ILE A 106 0.92 15.42 15.98
C ILE A 106 1.62 16.44 15.10
N THR A 107 2.50 15.97 14.23
CA THR A 107 3.15 16.80 13.22
C THR A 107 2.75 16.32 11.84
N ALA A 108 2.32 17.26 11.01
CA ALA A 108 2.05 17.00 9.60
C ALA A 108 3.32 17.31 8.79
N SER A 109 3.86 16.30 8.11
CA SER A 109 4.81 16.50 7.04
C SER A 109 4.03 16.52 5.73
N ASN A 110 3.80 17.73 5.23
CA ASN A 110 3.64 17.86 3.80
C ASN A 110 5.02 17.55 3.23
N ASN A 111 5.17 16.47 2.46
CA ASN A 111 6.32 16.33 1.58
C ASN A 111 6.18 17.36 0.43
N SER A 112 6.11 18.64 0.80
CA SER A 112 6.50 19.76 -0.03
C SER A 112 8.00 19.92 0.16
N THR A 113 8.79 18.92 -0.21
CA THR A 113 10.21 19.16 -0.42
C THR A 113 10.30 20.19 -1.54
N ASN A 114 10.78 21.38 -1.18
CA ASN A 114 11.41 22.29 -2.12
C ASN A 114 12.50 21.48 -2.84
N ILE A 115 12.16 20.96 -4.02
CA ILE A 115 13.18 20.55 -4.99
C ILE A 115 13.76 21.87 -5.48
N GLU A 116 14.85 22.29 -4.82
CA GLU A 116 15.73 23.31 -5.38
C GLU A 116 16.06 22.89 -6.81
N ASN A 117 15.93 23.85 -7.74
CA ASN A 117 16.23 23.69 -9.14
C ASN A 117 17.60 23.02 -9.34
N GLY A 118 17.59 21.72 -9.59
CA GLY A 118 18.73 20.91 -9.96
C GLY A 118 18.33 20.07 -11.16
N THR A 119 18.86 20.43 -12.31
CA THR A 119 18.73 19.75 -13.60
C THR A 119 19.47 18.39 -13.59
N ASP A 120 18.74 17.34 -14.04
CA ASP A 120 19.13 15.99 -14.49
C ASP A 120 19.62 14.94 -13.45
N GLU A 121 19.27 13.65 -13.72
CA GLU A 121 19.59 12.35 -13.03
C GLU A 121 18.53 11.85 -12.00
N ASN A 122 17.68 10.83 -12.20
CA ASN A 122 17.76 9.56 -12.95
C ASN A 122 16.35 9.07 -13.37
N ASP A 123 16.21 8.57 -14.60
CA ASP A 123 15.00 7.88 -15.11
C ASP A 123 14.76 6.49 -14.46
N PHE A 124 15.56 6.10 -13.48
CA PHE A 124 15.48 4.81 -12.81
C PHE A 124 15.91 4.89 -11.33
N ILE A 125 15.36 4.01 -10.49
CA ILE A 125 15.75 3.82 -9.09
C ILE A 125 16.36 2.43 -8.95
N LYS A 126 17.63 2.36 -8.52
CA LYS A 126 18.35 1.09 -8.37
C LYS A 126 17.96 0.37 -7.08
N LEU A 127 17.64 -0.91 -7.21
CA LEU A 127 17.39 -1.81 -6.09
C LEU A 127 18.73 -2.26 -5.50
N ASN A 128 18.82 -2.20 -4.18
CA ASN A 128 20.00 -2.54 -3.39
C ASN A 128 19.86 -3.93 -2.74
N ASN A 129 18.65 -4.29 -2.29
CA ASN A 129 18.40 -5.49 -1.49
C ASN A 129 17.92 -6.67 -2.35
N PHE A 130 17.06 -6.42 -3.33
CA PHE A 130 16.58 -7.41 -4.28
C PHE A 130 17.67 -7.72 -5.31
N GLN A 131 17.88 -9.01 -5.58
CA GLN A 131 18.88 -9.50 -6.51
C GLN A 131 18.32 -10.65 -7.34
N LEU A 132 18.59 -10.63 -8.64
CA LEU A 132 18.31 -11.74 -9.53
C LEU A 132 19.17 -12.95 -9.13
N SER A 133 18.54 -14.12 -9.09
CA SER A 133 19.21 -15.39 -8.80
C SER A 133 19.68 -16.10 -10.05
N VAL A 134 19.05 -15.84 -11.18
CA VAL A 134 19.46 -16.32 -12.50
C VAL A 134 19.34 -15.19 -13.52
N PRO A 135 20.20 -15.15 -14.54
CA PRO A 135 20.05 -14.19 -15.62
C PRO A 135 18.80 -14.47 -16.45
N PHE A 136 18.28 -13.43 -17.13
CA PHE A 136 17.26 -13.60 -18.16
C PHE A 136 17.87 -13.95 -19.52
N PRO A 137 17.09 -14.55 -20.45
CA PRO A 137 17.53 -14.79 -21.81
C PRO A 137 17.98 -13.51 -22.52
N ALA A 138 18.89 -13.64 -23.49
CA ALA A 138 19.34 -12.52 -24.29
C ALA A 138 18.17 -11.84 -25.02
N GLY A 139 18.14 -10.51 -25.00
CA GLY A 139 17.08 -9.70 -25.60
C GLY A 139 15.93 -9.36 -24.64
N ILE A 140 15.99 -9.79 -23.38
CA ILE A 140 15.11 -9.32 -22.30
C ILE A 140 15.82 -8.19 -21.56
N ASP A 141 15.44 -6.95 -21.88
CA ASP A 141 16.03 -5.76 -21.24
C ASP A 141 15.12 -5.20 -20.15
N LYS A 142 13.80 -5.29 -20.36
CA LYS A 142 12.78 -4.73 -19.49
C LYS A 142 11.65 -5.74 -19.29
N ILE A 143 11.15 -5.81 -18.06
CA ILE A 143 9.97 -6.58 -17.68
C ILE A 143 8.93 -5.65 -17.07
N ILE A 144 7.69 -5.75 -17.54
CA ILE A 144 6.53 -5.15 -16.90
C ILE A 144 5.94 -6.20 -15.96
N ILE A 145 5.94 -5.90 -14.67
CA ILE A 145 5.46 -6.79 -13.61
C ILE A 145 4.18 -6.19 -13.06
N ARG A 146 3.07 -6.93 -13.14
CA ARG A 146 1.82 -6.58 -12.47
C ARG A 146 1.56 -7.56 -11.35
N VAL A 147 1.27 -7.05 -10.17
CA VAL A 147 0.94 -7.85 -9.00
C VAL A 147 -0.43 -7.41 -8.51
N GLY A 148 -1.39 -8.30 -8.59
CA GLY A 148 -2.74 -8.11 -8.07
C GLY A 148 -2.87 -8.56 -6.61
N ASN A 149 -3.93 -8.11 -5.95
CA ASN A 149 -4.36 -8.70 -4.68
C ASN A 149 -5.12 -10.01 -4.91
N SER A 150 -5.16 -10.89 -3.91
CA SER A 150 -5.97 -12.10 -3.99
C SER A 150 -7.47 -11.77 -4.08
N ASN A 151 -8.28 -12.65 -4.68
CA ASN A 151 -9.73 -12.45 -4.84
C ASN A 151 -10.46 -12.22 -3.51
N GLU A 152 -9.98 -12.79 -2.40
CA GLU A 152 -10.50 -12.56 -1.06
C GLU A 152 -10.19 -11.14 -0.53
N LYS A 153 -9.16 -10.49 -1.08
CA LYS A 153 -8.64 -9.18 -0.68
C LYS A 153 -9.08 -8.03 -1.59
N MET A 154 -9.52 -8.31 -2.83
CA MET A 154 -10.16 -7.32 -3.70
C MET A 154 -11.40 -6.67 -3.05
N TRP A 155 -12.10 -7.41 -2.18
CA TRP A 155 -13.26 -6.91 -1.42
C TRP A 155 -12.90 -6.13 -0.15
N ASN A 156 -11.60 -6.01 0.18
CA ASN A 156 -11.08 -5.44 1.43
C ASN A 156 -10.36 -4.09 1.25
N ASP A 157 -10.71 -3.34 0.20
CA ASP A 157 -10.17 -2.00 -0.13
C ASP A 157 -8.63 -1.96 -0.31
N LEU A 158 -8.00 -3.10 -0.58
CA LEU A 158 -6.55 -3.19 -0.83
C LEU A 158 -6.16 -2.79 -2.27
N GLY A 159 -7.11 -2.25 -3.04
CA GLY A 159 -7.11 -2.03 -4.48
C GLY A 159 -6.67 -3.20 -5.35
N GLU A 160 -6.51 -2.89 -6.62
CA GLU A 160 -6.60 -3.91 -7.66
C GLU A 160 -5.22 -4.49 -8.01
N GLN A 161 -4.24 -3.62 -8.28
CA GLN A 161 -2.92 -4.04 -8.76
C GLN A 161 -1.84 -2.94 -8.65
N ILE A 162 -0.59 -3.37 -8.56
CA ILE A 162 0.62 -2.55 -8.75
C ILE A 162 1.27 -2.96 -10.06
N ILE A 163 1.69 -1.98 -10.87
CA ILE A 163 2.47 -2.21 -12.09
C ILE A 163 3.85 -1.58 -11.93
N VAL A 164 4.89 -2.35 -12.24
CA VAL A 164 6.29 -1.93 -12.15
C VAL A 164 7.00 -2.19 -13.47
N HIS A 165 7.77 -1.21 -13.94
CA HIS A 165 8.69 -1.38 -15.06
C HIS A 165 10.08 -1.66 -14.52
N TYR A 166 10.58 -2.88 -14.71
CA TYR A 166 11.85 -3.34 -14.16
C TYR A 166 12.92 -3.47 -15.26
N ASP A 167 14.05 -2.80 -15.06
CA ASP A 167 15.27 -2.93 -15.85
C ASP A 167 16.11 -4.10 -15.32
N VAL A 168 16.24 -5.12 -16.14
CA VAL A 168 16.92 -6.36 -15.79
C VAL A 168 18.43 -6.19 -15.66
N HIS A 169 19.02 -5.30 -16.45
CA HIS A 169 20.47 -5.12 -16.51
C HIS A 169 20.98 -4.23 -15.38
N ASN A 170 20.21 -3.20 -15.06
CA ASN A 170 20.57 -2.22 -14.04
C ASN A 170 20.08 -2.60 -12.63
N ASN A 171 19.25 -3.65 -12.51
CA ASN A 171 18.57 -4.03 -11.28
C ASN A 171 17.80 -2.84 -10.69
N ALA A 172 16.93 -2.24 -11.50
CA ALA A 172 16.31 -0.95 -11.20
C ALA A 172 14.85 -0.90 -11.66
N ILE A 173 14.05 -0.06 -11.00
CA ILE A 173 12.71 0.31 -11.50
C ILE A 173 12.81 1.56 -12.36
N ILE A 174 12.02 1.64 -13.43
CA ILE A 174 12.11 2.68 -14.46
C ILE A 174 10.91 3.62 -14.36
N LYS A 175 11.20 4.92 -14.42
CA LYS A 175 10.20 5.97 -14.56
C LYS A 175 9.45 5.79 -15.88
N HIS A 176 8.14 5.74 -15.83
CA HIS A 176 7.30 5.52 -16.99
C HIS A 176 6.11 6.45 -17.09
N ASN A 177 5.86 7.26 -16.06
CA ASN A 177 4.88 8.33 -16.08
C ASN A 177 5.55 9.70 -15.90
N THR A 178 5.06 10.68 -16.65
CA THR A 178 5.64 12.04 -16.71
C THR A 178 4.65 13.12 -16.26
N TYR A 179 3.41 12.76 -15.96
CA TYR A 179 2.32 13.68 -15.62
C TYR A 179 1.81 13.52 -14.20
N GLU A 180 2.52 12.75 -13.38
CA GLU A 180 2.10 12.41 -12.04
C GLU A 180 2.75 13.34 -11.01
N ASN A 181 1.95 13.83 -10.07
CA ASN A 181 2.41 14.82 -9.08
C ASN A 181 3.15 14.17 -7.89
N GLU A 182 3.26 12.84 -7.87
CA GLU A 182 3.96 12.07 -6.85
C GLU A 182 5.08 11.24 -7.47
N PRO A 183 6.29 11.24 -6.87
CA PRO A 183 7.40 10.40 -7.32
C PRO A 183 7.01 8.93 -7.45
N VAL A 184 6.23 8.37 -6.51
CA VAL A 184 5.82 6.95 -6.59
C VAL A 184 5.07 6.63 -7.88
N PHE A 185 4.22 7.55 -8.36
CA PHE A 185 3.44 7.35 -9.58
C PHE A 185 4.24 7.60 -10.84
N GLU A 186 5.39 8.27 -10.76
CA GLU A 186 6.33 8.30 -11.86
C GLU A 186 6.89 6.89 -12.18
N PHE A 187 6.97 6.01 -11.17
CA PHE A 187 7.56 4.67 -11.24
C PHE A 187 6.58 3.51 -11.10
N LEU A 188 5.37 3.72 -10.57
CA LEU A 188 4.36 2.68 -10.32
C LEU A 188 3.00 3.12 -10.85
N ASP A 189 2.33 2.29 -11.66
CA ASP A 189 0.88 2.46 -11.87
C ASP A 189 0.15 1.74 -10.73
N VAL A 190 -0.45 2.51 -9.84
CA VAL A 190 -1.23 1.99 -8.71
C VAL A 190 -2.71 2.27 -8.95
N TRP A 191 -3.49 1.23 -9.20
CA TRP A 191 -4.94 1.34 -9.33
C TRP A 191 -5.59 0.99 -7.98
N GLU A 192 -5.96 2.04 -7.24
CA GLU A 192 -6.63 2.02 -5.93
C GLU A 192 -5.97 1.14 -4.83
N ALA A 193 -4.71 0.71 -5.00
CA ALA A 193 -4.09 -0.29 -4.12
C ALA A 193 -3.71 0.27 -2.73
N GLU A 194 -4.38 -0.20 -1.67
CA GLU A 194 -3.73 -0.26 -0.36
C GLU A 194 -2.81 -1.48 -0.32
N ILE A 195 -1.52 -1.22 -0.18
CA ILE A 195 -0.53 -2.27 -0.09
C ILE A 195 -0.44 -2.67 1.39
N PRO A 196 -0.67 -3.94 1.77
CA PRO A 196 -0.57 -4.37 3.17
C PRO A 196 0.79 -4.02 3.77
N ASP A 197 0.79 -3.50 5.01
CA ASP A 197 1.98 -2.94 5.67
C ASP A 197 3.17 -3.93 5.72
N THR A 198 2.93 -5.24 5.75
CA THR A 198 3.82 -6.24 5.14
C THR A 198 3.01 -7.49 4.75
N TYR A 199 3.31 -8.11 3.62
CA TYR A 199 2.76 -9.44 3.29
C TYR A 199 3.45 -10.58 4.06
N LEU A 200 4.62 -10.30 4.64
CA LEU A 200 5.45 -11.28 5.36
C LEU A 200 4.76 -11.80 6.63
N ASP A 201 3.99 -10.95 7.32
CA ASP A 201 3.36 -11.28 8.60
C ASP A 201 2.19 -12.28 8.48
N PHE A 202 1.73 -12.56 7.25
CA PHE A 202 0.50 -13.31 7.04
C PHE A 202 0.66 -14.66 6.34
N GLU A 203 1.86 -15.04 5.87
CA GLU A 203 2.05 -16.26 5.04
C GLU A 203 1.00 -16.40 3.91
N GLN A 204 0.57 -15.27 3.33
CA GLN A 204 -0.59 -15.20 2.43
C GLN A 204 -0.19 -14.83 1.01
N TRP A 205 -0.67 -15.64 0.07
CA TRP A 205 -0.48 -15.52 -1.38
C TRP A 205 -0.75 -14.09 -1.91
N MET A 206 0.23 -13.48 -2.59
CA MET A 206 -0.02 -12.35 -3.51
C MET A 206 -0.99 -12.82 -4.56
N GLY A 207 -1.89 -11.96 -5.03
CA GLY A 207 -2.83 -12.30 -6.08
C GLY A 207 -2.18 -12.69 -7.41
N GLU A 208 -2.91 -12.47 -8.49
CA GLU A 208 -2.39 -12.74 -9.84
C GLU A 208 -1.08 -11.98 -10.09
N ILE A 209 -0.06 -12.70 -10.56
CA ILE A 209 1.20 -12.10 -11.00
C ILE A 209 1.27 -12.22 -12.52
N TYR A 210 1.30 -11.08 -13.20
CA TYR A 210 1.38 -11.01 -14.64
C TYR A 210 2.71 -10.37 -15.07
N PHE A 211 3.45 -11.07 -15.91
CA PHE A 211 4.70 -10.59 -16.50
C PHE A 211 4.49 -10.34 -17.98
N SER A 212 5.06 -9.26 -18.50
CA SER A 212 5.10 -9.00 -19.93
C SER A 212 6.32 -8.20 -20.33
N GLY A 213 6.62 -8.20 -21.62
CA GLY A 213 7.71 -7.42 -22.19
C GLY A 213 7.85 -7.67 -23.68
N GLN A 214 9.01 -7.30 -24.21
CA GLN A 214 9.38 -7.59 -25.59
C GLN A 214 10.66 -8.40 -25.62
N ILE A 215 10.77 -9.29 -26.60
CA ILE A 215 11.99 -10.01 -26.95
C ILE A 215 12.12 -10.02 -28.47
N ASN A 216 13.24 -9.54 -29.00
CA ASN A 216 13.49 -9.46 -30.45
C ASN A 216 12.38 -8.74 -31.26
N GLY A 217 11.67 -7.79 -30.64
CA GLY A 217 10.57 -7.04 -31.27
C GLY A 217 9.20 -7.74 -31.25
N GLU A 218 9.10 -8.91 -30.59
CA GLU A 218 7.82 -9.58 -30.35
C GLU A 218 7.39 -9.42 -28.89
N ASP A 219 6.11 -9.15 -28.67
CA ASP A 219 5.52 -9.09 -27.33
C ASP A 219 5.41 -10.50 -26.74
N TRP A 220 5.69 -10.61 -25.43
CA TRP A 220 5.47 -11.83 -24.66
C TRP A 220 4.71 -11.50 -23.38
N ASN A 221 3.98 -12.49 -22.87
CA ASN A 221 3.35 -12.42 -21.56
C ASN A 221 3.19 -13.79 -20.91
N ILE A 222 3.11 -13.79 -19.58
CA ILE A 222 2.75 -14.95 -18.79
C ILE A 222 2.05 -14.53 -17.52
N MET A 223 0.99 -15.26 -17.18
CA MET A 223 0.16 -15.01 -16.00
C MET A 223 0.24 -16.19 -15.05
N ASN A 224 0.57 -15.93 -13.78
CA ASN A 224 0.60 -16.93 -12.73
C ASN A 224 -0.45 -16.62 -11.66
N HIS A 225 -1.31 -17.60 -11.41
CA HIS A 225 -2.29 -17.59 -10.35
C HIS A 225 -2.11 -18.82 -9.45
N GLY A 226 -1.72 -18.62 -8.19
CA GLY A 226 -1.66 -19.68 -7.19
C GLY A 226 -0.63 -20.77 -7.49
N GLY A 227 0.40 -20.49 -8.29
CA GLY A 227 1.37 -21.48 -8.76
C GLY A 227 0.96 -22.19 -10.06
N TYR A 228 -0.16 -21.79 -10.68
CA TYR A 228 -0.62 -22.28 -11.98
C TYR A 228 -0.42 -21.20 -13.05
N ILE A 229 -0.07 -21.62 -14.26
CA ILE A 229 0.03 -20.71 -15.42
C ILE A 229 -1.34 -20.67 -16.09
N ASP A 230 -1.97 -19.49 -16.05
CA ASP A 230 -3.32 -19.30 -16.59
C ASP A 230 -3.29 -18.86 -18.07
N ASP A 231 -2.29 -18.08 -18.47
CA ASP A 231 -2.12 -17.63 -19.85
C ASP A 231 -0.63 -17.46 -20.20
N ARG A 232 -0.29 -17.65 -21.48
CA ARG A 232 1.06 -17.47 -22.01
C ARG A 232 1.06 -17.09 -23.50
N LEU A 233 1.90 -16.12 -23.85
CA LEU A 233 2.16 -15.71 -25.23
C LEU A 233 3.66 -15.57 -25.46
N ASN A 234 4.20 -16.25 -26.48
CA ASN A 234 5.60 -16.14 -26.92
C ASN A 234 6.66 -16.31 -25.81
N VAL A 235 6.38 -17.11 -24.77
CA VAL A 235 7.31 -17.40 -23.68
C VAL A 235 8.06 -18.70 -23.93
N SER A 236 9.38 -18.63 -23.95
CA SER A 236 10.25 -19.82 -24.01
C SER A 236 10.40 -20.47 -22.64
N GLU A 237 10.75 -21.77 -22.61
CA GLU A 237 11.03 -22.48 -21.35
C GLU A 237 12.14 -21.81 -20.53
N GLU A 238 13.12 -21.20 -21.20
CA GLU A 238 14.21 -20.47 -20.56
C GLU A 238 13.71 -19.20 -19.86
N LEU A 239 12.87 -18.41 -20.54
CA LEU A 239 12.28 -17.20 -19.98
C LEU A 239 11.35 -17.52 -18.81
N GLU A 240 10.50 -18.53 -18.97
CA GLU A 240 9.58 -19.00 -17.92
C GLU A 240 10.36 -19.40 -16.65
N LYS A 241 11.41 -20.20 -16.82
CA LYS A 241 12.27 -20.64 -15.72
C LYS A 241 12.96 -19.46 -15.05
N ALA A 242 13.46 -18.47 -15.81
CA ALA A 242 14.10 -17.28 -15.25
C ALA A 242 13.10 -16.46 -14.42
N LEU A 243 11.89 -16.24 -14.93
CA LEU A 243 10.83 -15.52 -14.22
C LEU A 243 10.51 -16.18 -12.87
N PHE A 244 10.20 -17.48 -12.86
CA PHE A 244 9.78 -18.14 -11.62
C PHE A 244 10.91 -18.42 -10.62
N GLN A 245 12.17 -18.43 -11.07
CA GLN A 245 13.32 -18.51 -10.16
C GLN A 245 13.69 -17.17 -9.53
N ASN A 246 13.55 -16.07 -10.28
CA ASN A 246 13.83 -14.71 -9.80
C ASN A 246 12.68 -14.14 -8.98
N PHE A 247 11.44 -14.46 -9.35
CA PHE A 247 10.22 -13.92 -8.77
C PHE A 247 9.32 -15.01 -8.17
N THR A 248 9.92 -15.93 -7.41
CA THR A 248 9.15 -16.74 -6.45
C THR A 248 8.34 -15.83 -5.54
N GLU A 249 7.21 -16.28 -5.02
CA GLU A 249 6.36 -15.49 -4.11
C GLU A 249 7.15 -14.77 -3.01
N LYS A 250 8.02 -15.49 -2.30
CA LYS A 250 8.92 -14.91 -1.28
C LYS A 250 9.80 -13.76 -1.80
N LYS A 251 10.38 -13.93 -2.97
CA LYS A 251 11.28 -12.92 -3.58
C LYS A 251 10.50 -11.74 -4.13
N MET A 252 9.32 -12.00 -4.69
CA MET A 252 8.41 -10.94 -5.14
C MET A 252 7.95 -10.08 -3.95
N PHE A 253 7.77 -10.65 -2.76
CA PHE A 253 7.55 -9.84 -1.55
C PHE A 253 8.71 -8.90 -1.26
N HIS A 254 9.94 -9.42 -1.21
CA HIS A 254 11.11 -8.58 -0.96
C HIS A 254 11.31 -7.52 -2.05
N PHE A 255 10.98 -7.85 -3.30
CA PHE A 255 11.00 -6.91 -4.42
C PHE A 255 10.02 -5.75 -4.21
N ILE A 256 8.75 -6.05 -3.92
CA ILE A 256 7.72 -5.03 -3.69
C ILE A 256 8.01 -4.23 -2.42
N ASP A 257 8.38 -4.90 -1.32
CA ASP A 257 8.73 -4.25 -0.05
C ASP A 257 9.87 -3.25 -0.21
N GLU A 258 10.94 -3.62 -0.92
CA GLU A 258 12.03 -2.68 -1.21
C GLU A 258 11.56 -1.50 -2.06
N ILE A 259 10.77 -1.74 -3.12
CA ILE A 259 10.25 -0.68 -3.98
C ILE A 259 9.46 0.34 -3.17
N LEU A 260 8.64 -0.12 -2.23
CA LEU A 260 7.82 0.74 -1.40
C LEU A 260 8.63 1.51 -0.38
N ASN A 261 9.74 0.96 0.11
CA ASN A 261 10.63 1.69 1.02
C ASN A 261 11.31 2.91 0.36
N PHE A 262 11.23 3.09 -0.96
CA PHE A 262 11.70 4.32 -1.62
C PHE A 262 10.69 5.49 -1.55
N PHE A 263 9.43 5.25 -1.16
CA PHE A 263 8.33 6.22 -1.25
C PHE A 263 7.55 6.36 0.07
#